data_AF-A0A7C1XPI2-F1
#
_entry.id   AF-A0A7C1XPI2-F1
#
_cell.length_a   1.000
_cell.length_b   1.000
_cell.length_c   1.000
_cell.angle_alpha   90.00
_cell.angle_beta   90.00
_cell.angle_gamma   90.00
#
_symmetry.space_group_name_H-M   'P 1'
#
loop_
_entity.id
_entity.type
_entity.pdbx_description
1 polymer ?
#
loop_
_entity_poly.entity_id
_entity_poly.type
_entity_poly.pdbx_seq_one_letter_code
_entity_poly.pdbx_strand_id
1 'polypeptide(L)'
;MWIQARNVTPRLINDLSHESLAEMIGSVRVVVNRQLQHWKQQGIVDAHRGHLEVEALQELVKRAEELPHKASTREPCGYST
;
A
#
# COMPACT_ATOMS: atom_id res chain seq x y z
N MET A 1 -31.43 12.80 -10.42
CA MET A 1 -30.67 13.62 -9.45
C MET A 1 -29.25 13.06 -9.45
N TRP A 2 -28.32 13.65 -10.21
CA TRP A 2 -26.96 13.12 -10.33
C TRP A 2 -26.15 13.56 -9.10
N ILE A 3 -25.65 12.58 -8.34
CA ILE A 3 -24.73 12.83 -7.23
C ILE A 3 -23.38 13.17 -7.84
N GLN A 4 -22.88 14.39 -7.61
CA GLN A 4 -21.52 14.74 -7.99
C GLN A 4 -20.53 13.88 -7.18
N ALA A 5 -19.68 13.15 -7.88
CA ALA A 5 -18.53 12.49 -7.29
C ALA A 5 -17.62 13.58 -6.73
N ARG A 6 -17.55 13.67 -5.39
CA ARG A 6 -16.60 14.56 -4.73
C ARG A 6 -15.20 14.11 -5.12
N ASN A 7 -14.47 14.98 -5.80
CA ASN A 7 -13.06 14.78 -6.10
C ASN A 7 -12.27 14.98 -4.80
N VAL A 8 -12.21 13.94 -3.97
CA VAL A 8 -11.32 13.91 -2.81
C VAL A 8 -9.93 13.73 -3.38
N THR A 9 -9.20 14.82 -3.56
CA THR A 9 -7.77 14.76 -3.85
C THR A 9 -7.11 14.09 -2.63
N PRO A 10 -6.61 12.83 -2.75
CA PRO A 10 -5.96 12.19 -1.62
C PRO A 10 -4.78 13.06 -1.23
N ARG A 11 -4.63 13.37 0.07
CA ARG A 11 -3.39 13.96 0.56
C ARG A 11 -2.31 12.90 0.32
N LEU A 12 -1.44 13.14 -0.65
CA LEU A 12 -0.31 12.27 -0.95
C LEU A 12 0.57 12.18 0.30
N ILE A 13 0.67 10.97 0.84
CA ILE A 13 1.60 10.65 1.92
C ILE A 13 2.89 10.21 1.24
N ASN A 14 3.78 11.17 1.00
CA ASN A 14 5.07 10.91 0.37
C ASN A 14 6.08 10.42 1.41
N ASP A 15 7.13 9.76 0.92
CA ASP A 15 8.38 9.55 1.67
C ASP A 15 8.20 8.81 3.01
N LEU A 16 7.28 7.84 3.02
CA LEU A 16 7.10 6.96 4.16
C LEU A 16 8.39 6.20 4.45
N SER A 17 8.85 6.31 5.70
CA SER A 17 9.98 5.52 6.16
C SER A 17 9.67 4.02 6.10
N HIS A 18 10.71 3.20 6.02
CA HIS A 18 10.52 1.73 6.05
C HIS A 18 9.87 1.25 7.35
N GLU A 19 10.05 1.98 8.46
CA GLU A 19 9.37 1.69 9.73
C GLU A 19 7.87 1.97 9.61
N SER A 20 7.50 3.14 9.08
CA SER A 20 6.10 3.52 8.89
C SER A 20 5.38 2.56 7.94
N LEU A 21 6.03 2.17 6.84
CA LEU A 21 5.50 1.16 5.93
C LEU A 21 5.32 -0.19 6.64
N ALA A 22 6.27 -0.60 7.48
CA ALA A 22 6.19 -1.85 8.24
C ALA A 22 5.03 -1.83 9.24
N GLU A 23 4.87 -0.74 9.99
CA GLU A 23 3.75 -0.55 10.91
C GLU A 23 2.40 -0.63 10.19
N MET A 24 2.27 0.02 9.02
CA MET A 24 1.03 0.04 8.25
C MET A 24 0.58 -1.34 7.77
N ILE A 25 1.51 -2.22 7.43
CA ILE A 25 1.21 -3.57 6.90
C ILE A 25 1.34 -4.68 7.96
N GLY A 26 1.61 -4.33 9.23
CA GLY A 26 1.82 -5.32 10.29
C GLY A 26 3.04 -6.20 10.06
N SER A 27 4.16 -5.60 9.64
CA SER A 27 5.42 -6.28 9.34
C SER A 27 6.60 -5.64 10.09
N VAL A 28 7.82 -5.96 9.67
CA VAL A 28 9.07 -5.41 10.21
C VAL A 28 9.91 -4.76 9.12
N ARG A 29 10.68 -3.73 9.48
CA ARG A 29 11.55 -2.97 8.56
C ARG A 29 12.37 -3.84 7.61
N VAL A 30 12.96 -4.93 8.11
CA VAL A 30 13.84 -5.78 7.28
C VAL A 30 13.09 -6.48 6.15
N VAL A 31 11.82 -6.83 6.36
CA VAL A 31 10.96 -7.45 5.33
C VAL A 31 10.56 -6.40 4.31
N VAL A 32 10.12 -5.21 4.75
CA VAL A 32 9.79 -4.08 3.86
C VAL A 32 10.99 -3.70 3.00
N ASN A 33 12.17 -3.56 3.60
CA ASN A 33 13.38 -3.23 2.87
C ASN A 33 13.71 -4.28 1.82
N ARG A 34 13.61 -5.59 2.15
CA ARG A 34 13.82 -6.66 1.18
C ARG A 34 12.86 -6.55 0.00
N GLN A 35 11.59 -6.27 0.25
CA GLN A 35 10.58 -6.12 -0.80
C GLN A 35 10.88 -4.92 -1.70
N LEU A 36 11.20 -3.76 -1.11
CA LEU A 36 11.54 -2.55 -1.87
C LEU A 36 12.81 -2.74 -2.69
N GLN A 37 13.83 -3.42 -2.17
CA GLN A 37 15.03 -3.75 -2.96
C GLN A 37 14.73 -4.71 -4.11
N HIS A 38 13.85 -5.69 -3.89
CA HIS A 38 13.42 -6.60 -4.95
C HIS A 38 12.67 -5.85 -6.06
N TRP A 39 11.75 -4.95 -5.72
CA TRP A 39 11.05 -4.11 -6.68
C TRP A 39 11.95 -3.09 -7.37
N LYS A 40 12.96 -2.57 -6.67
CA LYS A 40 14.01 -1.72 -7.27
C LYS A 40 14.79 -2.46 -8.34
N GLN A 41 15.18 -3.71 -8.10
CA GLN A 41 15.83 -4.55 -9.12
C GLN A 41 14.95 -4.84 -10.33
N GLN A 42 13.63 -4.79 -10.16
CA GLN A 42 12.64 -4.98 -11.22
C GLN A 42 12.25 -3.66 -11.92
N GLY A 43 12.79 -2.51 -11.49
CA GLY A 43 12.46 -1.20 -12.06
C GLY A 43 11.04 -0.73 -11.74
N ILE A 44 10.45 -1.20 -10.63
CA ILE A 44 9.07 -0.84 -10.24
C ILE A 44 9.05 0.39 -9.33
N VAL A 45 10.06 0.50 -8.46
CA VAL A 45 10.24 1.63 -7.54
C VAL A 45 11.70 2.03 -7.53
N ASP A 46 11.99 3.29 -7.23
CA ASP A 46 13.30 3.71 -6.76
C ASP A 46 13.22 4.15 -5.29
N ALA A 47 14.02 3.50 -4.44
CA ALA A 47 14.11 3.80 -3.02
C ALA A 47 15.53 4.26 -2.69
N HIS A 48 15.66 5.49 -2.18
CA HIS A 48 16.93 6.06 -1.77
C HIS A 48 16.75 7.11 -0.66
N ARG A 49 17.59 7.08 0.39
CA ARG A 49 17.68 8.09 1.49
C ARG A 49 16.35 8.78 1.89
N GLY A 50 15.33 8.00 2.24
CA GLY A 50 14.04 8.53 2.70
C GLY A 50 13.10 8.96 1.59
N HIS A 51 13.52 8.84 0.33
CA HIS A 51 12.70 9.00 -0.85
C HIS A 51 12.25 7.64 -1.40
N LEU A 52 10.99 7.60 -1.85
CA LEU A 52 10.41 6.46 -2.53
C LEU A 52 9.57 6.95 -3.72
N GLU A 53 10.01 6.60 -4.92
CA GLU A 53 9.34 6.92 -6.17
C GLU A 53 8.82 5.65 -6.85
N VAL A 54 7.67 5.77 -7.52
CA VAL A 54 7.08 4.67 -8.30
C VAL A 54 7.43 4.90 -9.78
N GLU A 55 8.27 4.02 -10.32
CA GLU A 55 8.74 4.06 -11.71
C GLU A 55 7.74 3.37 -12.66
N ALA A 56 7.08 2.29 -12.19
CA ALA A 56 6.14 1.51 -12.99
C ALA A 56 4.77 1.38 -12.29
N LEU A 57 3.98 2.46 -12.32
CA LEU A 57 2.69 2.54 -11.63
C LEU A 57 1.71 1.41 -12.02
N GLN A 58 1.60 1.12 -13.31
CA GLN A 58 0.68 0.08 -13.81
C GLN A 58 1.02 -1.32 -13.27
N GLU A 59 2.30 -1.66 -13.24
CA GLU A 59 2.77 -2.95 -12.73
C GLU A 59 2.55 -3.05 -11.20
N LEU A 60 2.76 -1.95 -10.48
CA LEU A 60 2.51 -1.90 -9.04
C LEU A 60 1.02 -2.11 -8.71
N VAL A 61 0.11 -1.46 -9.45
CA VAL A 61 -1.34 -1.62 -9.30
C VAL A 61 -1.76 -3.06 -9.57
N LYS A 62 -1.28 -3.63 -10.68
CA LYS A 62 -1.57 -5.03 -11.05
C LYS A 62 -1.21 -5.99 -9.92
N ARG A 63 -0.03 -5.84 -9.32
CA ARG A 63 0.41 -6.68 -8.18
C ARG A 63 -0.44 -6.48 -6.92
N ALA A 64 -0.91 -5.26 -6.68
CA ALA A 64 -1.78 -4.97 -5.55
C ALA A 64 -3.17 -5.61 -5.72
N GLU A 65 -3.67 -5.67 -6.95
CA GLU A 65 -4.96 -6.29 -7.30
C GLU A 65 -4.90 -7.82 -7.41
N GLU A 66 -3.76 -8.37 -7.83
CA GLU A 66 -3.53 -9.83 -7.90
C GLU A 66 -3.47 -10.50 -6.52
N LEU A 67 -3.27 -9.72 -5.45
CA LEU A 67 -3.42 -10.22 -4.09
C LEU A 67 -4.92 -10.40 -3.78
N PRO A 68 -5.41 -11.63 -3.53
CA PRO A 68 -6.81 -11.82 -3.18
C PRO A 68 -7.10 -10.98 -1.94
N HIS A 69 -8.00 -10.01 -2.09
CA HIS A 69 -8.62 -9.32 -0.99
C HIS A 69 -9.26 -10.39 -0.12
N LYS A 70 -8.58 -10.79 0.97
CA LYS A 70 -9.30 -11.25 2.15
C LYS A 70 -10.00 -10.00 2.66
N ALA A 71 -11.10 -9.63 2.01
CA ALA A 71 -12.10 -8.79 2.60
C ALA A 71 -12.36 -9.46 3.95
N SER A 72 -11.91 -8.81 5.01
CA SER A 72 -12.37 -9.12 6.34
C SER A 72 -13.88 -8.90 6.27
N THR A 73 -14.62 -9.97 5.99
CA THR A 73 -15.96 -10.16 6.55
C THR A 73 -15.73 -10.11 8.05
N ARG A 74 -15.72 -8.90 8.61
CA ARG A 74 -16.20 -8.70 9.96
C ARG A 74 -17.64 -9.16 9.90
N GLU A 75 -17.87 -10.42 10.24
CA GLU A 75 -19.19 -10.78 10.74
C GLU A 75 -19.51 -9.77 11.84
N PRO A 76 -20.70 -9.14 11.83
CA PRO A 76 -21.07 -8.28 12.95
C PRO A 76 -20.91 -9.14 14.21
N CYS A 77 -20.15 -8.65 15.19
CA CYS A 77 -20.04 -9.29 16.48
C CYS A 77 -21.47 -9.46 17.00
N GLY A 78 -22.01 -10.67 16.89
CA GLY A 78 -23.31 -11.01 17.42
C GLY A 78 -23.22 -10.83 18.92
N TYR A 79 -23.90 -9.82 19.45
CA TYR A 79 -24.25 -9.83 20.86
C TYR A 79 -25.31 -10.93 20.99
N SER A 80 -24.93 -12.05 21.60
CA SER A 80 -25.92 -12.97 22.16
C SER A 80 -26.34 -12.39 23.50
N THR A 81 -27.56 -11.89 23.55
CA THR A 81 -28.30 -11.64 24.81
C THR A 81 -28.76 -12.97 25.39
#